data_AF-A0A933AYI3-F1
#
_entry.id   AF-A0A933AYI3-F1
#
_cell.length_a   1.000
_cell.length_b   1.000
_cell.length_c   1.000
_cell.angle_alpha   90.00
_cell.angle_beta   90.00
_cell.angle_gamma   90.00
#
_symmetry.space_group_name_H-M   'P 1'
#
loop_
_entity.id
_entity.type
_entity.pdbx_description
1 polymer ?
#
loop_
_entity_poly.entity_id
_entity_poly.type
_entity_poly.pdbx_seq_one_letter_code
_entity_poly.pdbx_strand_id
1 'polypeptide(L)'
;MANGDSYGRQTDLPWAITYTDPRSLAPLNVPLHPVEIYEMGTYFLVFLVVWMTRTPSKVEGLSFLTYVAAYGVARFMMEFFRGHPAIIAWGIPAAQVLSAALILASCLGFYLLGKSRSEK
;
A
#
# COMPACT_ATOMS: atom_id res chain seq x y z
N MET A 1 6.90 1.56 -14.32
CA MET A 1 5.54 1.01 -14.05
C MET A 1 4.86 0.63 -15.36
N ALA A 2 4.57 1.56 -16.29
CA ALA A 2 3.92 1.29 -17.60
C ALA A 2 4.61 0.26 -18.55
N ASN A 3 5.81 -0.21 -18.22
CA ASN A 3 6.56 -1.20 -19.02
C ASN A 3 6.29 -2.65 -18.57
N GLY A 4 5.41 -2.87 -17.59
CA GLY A 4 5.13 -4.20 -17.03
C GLY A 4 6.21 -4.72 -16.08
N ASP A 5 7.06 -3.86 -15.50
CA ASP A 5 8.14 -4.24 -14.56
C ASP A 5 7.63 -4.61 -13.15
N SER A 6 6.36 -4.34 -12.86
CA SER A 6 5.72 -4.63 -11.56
C SER A 6 4.32 -5.18 -11.77
N TYR A 7 4.25 -6.30 -12.50
CA TYR A 7 2.99 -6.96 -12.81
C TYR A 7 2.39 -7.72 -11.61
N GLY A 8 1.06 -7.85 -11.64
CA GLY A 8 0.30 -8.60 -10.65
C GLY A 8 0.40 -10.11 -10.82
N ARG A 9 -0.19 -10.85 -9.89
CA ARG A 9 -0.37 -12.31 -10.04
C ARG A 9 -1.31 -12.62 -11.21
N GLN A 10 -1.21 -13.84 -11.72
CA GLN A 10 -2.16 -14.37 -12.69
C GLN A 10 -3.55 -14.41 -12.08
N THR A 11 -4.55 -14.02 -12.86
CA THR A 11 -5.94 -13.93 -12.40
C THR A 11 -6.91 -14.10 -13.56
N ASP A 12 -8.03 -14.76 -13.30
CA ASP A 12 -9.08 -14.99 -14.30
C ASP A 12 -10.24 -13.99 -14.16
N LEU A 13 -10.00 -12.88 -13.46
CA LEU A 13 -10.99 -11.84 -13.22
C LEU A 13 -11.33 -11.09 -14.52
N PRO A 14 -12.58 -10.61 -14.68
CA PRO A 14 -13.05 -9.97 -15.92
C PRO A 14 -12.37 -8.62 -16.23
N TRP A 15 -11.63 -8.06 -15.27
CA TRP A 15 -10.84 -6.82 -15.42
C TRP A 15 -9.32 -7.09 -15.45
N ALA A 16 -8.90 -8.34 -15.67
CA ALA A 16 -7.49 -8.66 -15.85
C ALA A 16 -6.91 -7.92 -17.08
N ILE A 17 -5.64 -7.51 -16.98
CA ILE A 17 -4.92 -6.91 -18.09
C ILE A 17 -3.98 -7.96 -18.67
N THR A 18 -4.06 -8.16 -19.99
CA THR A 18 -3.15 -9.02 -20.75
C THR A 18 -2.16 -8.15 -21.50
N TYR A 19 -0.87 -8.35 -21.23
CA TYR A 19 0.19 -7.67 -21.98
C TYR A 19 0.45 -8.43 -23.29
N THR A 20 0.34 -7.72 -24.42
CA THR A 20 0.60 -8.26 -25.77
C THR A 20 1.84 -7.66 -26.43
N ASP A 21 2.39 -6.58 -25.86
CA ASP A 21 3.58 -5.93 -26.39
C ASP A 21 4.84 -6.73 -26.01
N PRO A 22 5.65 -7.21 -26.97
CA PRO A 22 6.88 -7.96 -26.72
C PRO A 22 7.94 -7.22 -25.90
N ARG A 23 7.82 -5.89 -25.77
CA ARG A 23 8.70 -5.05 -24.94
C ARG A 23 8.28 -5.02 -23.48
N SER A 24 7.13 -5.59 -23.14
CA SER A 24 6.67 -5.70 -21.76
C SER A 24 7.52 -6.70 -20.98
N LEU A 25 7.87 -6.33 -19.75
CA LEU A 25 8.53 -7.23 -18.79
C LEU A 25 7.55 -8.22 -18.13
N ALA A 26 6.25 -8.07 -18.41
CA ALA A 26 5.20 -8.95 -17.92
C ALA A 26 5.03 -10.20 -18.82
N PRO A 27 4.54 -11.33 -18.26
CA PRO A 27 4.21 -12.52 -19.03
C PRO A 27 3.23 -12.20 -20.17
N LEU A 28 3.65 -12.46 -21.40
CA LEU A 28 2.86 -12.19 -22.60
C LEU A 28 1.67 -13.12 -22.70
N ASN A 29 0.51 -12.59 -23.09
CA ASN A 29 -0.75 -13.33 -23.25
C ASN A 29 -1.27 -14.02 -21.97
N VAL A 30 -0.79 -13.59 -20.81
CA VAL A 30 -1.28 -14.07 -19.51
C VAL A 30 -2.17 -13.00 -18.89
N PRO A 31 -3.36 -13.35 -18.38
CA PRO A 31 -4.20 -12.39 -17.68
C PRO A 31 -3.63 -12.12 -16.29
N LEU A 32 -3.31 -10.86 -16.01
CA LEU A 32 -2.65 -10.43 -14.77
C LEU A 32 -3.52 -9.41 -14.03
N HIS A 33 -3.40 -9.39 -12.70
CA HIS A 33 -4.02 -8.33 -11.91
C HIS A 33 -3.46 -6.97 -12.34
N PRO A 34 -4.33 -5.95 -12.57
CA PRO A 34 -3.91 -4.59 -12.88
C PRO A 34 -3.42 -3.87 -11.62
N VAL A 35 -2.33 -4.37 -11.04
CA VAL A 35 -1.73 -3.86 -9.80
C VAL A 35 -1.40 -2.38 -9.90
N GLU A 36 -1.05 -1.88 -11.09
CA GLU A 36 -0.80 -0.46 -11.34
C GLU A 36 -2.04 0.40 -11.03
N ILE A 37 -3.22 -0.01 -11.50
CA ILE A 37 -4.49 0.68 -11.25
C ILE A 37 -4.83 0.61 -9.76
N TYR A 38 -4.60 -0.55 -9.13
CA TYR A 38 -4.82 -0.70 -7.70
C TYR A 38 -3.88 0.18 -6.87
N GLU A 39 -2.59 0.31 -7.25
CA GLU A 39 -1.60 1.17 -6.57
C GLU A 39 -2.01 2.64 -6.71
N MET A 40 -2.41 3.07 -7.91
CA MET A 40 -2.92 4.43 -8.13
C MET A 40 -4.16 4.72 -7.29
N GLY A 41 -5.13 3.79 -7.26
CA GLY A 41 -6.34 3.93 -6.46
C GLY A 41 -6.07 3.96 -4.96
N THR A 42 -5.17 3.11 -4.47
CA THR A 42 -4.78 3.11 -3.05
C THR A 42 -4.04 4.38 -2.65
N TYR A 43 -3.10 4.89 -3.46
CA TYR A 43 -2.43 6.16 -3.16
C TYR A 43 -3.39 7.35 -3.19
N PHE A 44 -4.35 7.36 -4.11
CA PHE A 44 -5.40 8.38 -4.11
C PHE A 44 -6.27 8.31 -2.86
N LEU A 45 -6.63 7.09 -2.41
CA LEU A 45 -7.39 6.89 -1.17
C LEU A 45 -6.60 7.36 0.06
N VAL A 46 -5.31 7.02 0.15
CA VAL A 46 -4.41 7.49 1.22
C VAL A 46 -4.36 9.02 1.24
N PHE A 47 -4.22 9.64 0.06
CA PHE A 47 -4.25 11.10 -0.07
C PHE A 47 -5.57 11.68 0.44
N LEU A 48 -6.72 11.12 0.05
CA LEU A 48 -8.03 11.57 0.52
C LEU A 48 -8.18 11.45 2.04
N VAL A 49 -7.76 10.32 2.62
CA VAL A 49 -7.81 10.12 4.08
C VAL A 49 -6.98 11.19 4.80
N VAL A 50 -5.75 11.42 4.36
CA VAL A 50 -4.88 12.45 4.94
C VAL A 50 -5.48 13.84 4.74
N TRP A 51 -6.00 14.13 3.55
CA TRP A 51 -6.65 15.40 3.22
C TRP A 51 -7.88 15.68 4.10
N MET A 52 -8.75 14.70 4.33
CA MET A 52 -9.89 14.83 5.22
C MET A 52 -9.48 15.02 6.68
N THR A 53 -8.36 14.39 7.09
CA THR A 53 -7.83 14.60 8.45
C THR A 53 -7.08 15.91 8.63
N ARG A 54 -6.80 16.67 7.55
CA ARG A 54 -6.17 18.00 7.56
C ARG A 54 -7.16 19.08 8.03
N THR A 55 -7.58 19.00 9.29
CA THR A 55 -8.35 20.07 9.93
C THR A 55 -7.36 21.12 10.48
N PRO A 56 -7.57 22.44 10.26
CA PRO A 56 -6.60 23.48 10.60
C PRO A 56 -6.24 23.61 12.11
N SER A 57 -6.91 22.87 13.00
CA SER A 57 -6.68 22.92 14.45
C SER A 57 -6.04 21.65 15.03
N LYS A 58 -5.54 20.73 14.22
CA LYS A 58 -5.12 19.40 14.70
C LYS A 58 -3.66 19.35 15.16
N VAL A 59 -3.52 18.79 16.35
CA VAL A 59 -2.30 18.35 17.06
C VAL A 59 -1.17 17.98 16.11
N GLU A 60 0.01 18.56 16.38
CA GLU A 60 1.25 18.25 15.66
C GLU A 60 1.50 16.73 15.66
N GLY A 61 1.77 16.15 14.49
CA GLY A 61 2.03 14.72 14.31
C GLY A 61 0.81 13.84 13.98
N LEU A 62 -0.43 14.32 14.13
CA LEU A 62 -1.64 13.53 13.83
C LEU A 62 -1.75 13.17 12.33
N SER A 63 -1.50 14.14 11.45
CA SER A 63 -1.53 13.94 10.00
C SER A 63 -0.43 12.98 9.53
N PHE A 64 0.74 13.04 10.18
CA PHE A 64 1.85 12.13 9.88
C PHE A 64 1.52 10.69 10.27
N LEU A 65 1.01 10.47 11.49
CA LEU A 65 0.59 9.13 11.94
C LEU A 65 -0.55 8.56 11.11
N THR A 66 -1.51 9.41 10.71
CA THR A 66 -2.59 9.01 9.81
C THR A 66 -2.06 8.57 8.45
N TYR A 67 -1.10 9.31 7.88
CA TYR A 67 -0.45 8.94 6.64
C TYR A 67 0.28 7.59 6.76
N VAL A 68 1.10 7.40 7.80
CA VAL A 68 1.88 6.17 7.98
C VAL A 68 0.96 4.97 8.18
N ALA A 69 -0.12 5.11 8.95
CA ALA A 69 -1.12 4.06 9.13
C ALA A 69 -1.82 3.70 7.82
N ALA A 70 -2.36 4.70 7.11
CA ALA A 70 -3.08 4.49 5.86
C ALA A 70 -2.18 3.89 4.77
N TYR A 71 -0.95 4.39 4.65
CA TYR A 71 0.05 3.87 3.72
C TYR A 71 0.44 2.43 4.08
N GLY A 72 0.65 2.11 5.36
CA GLY A 72 0.97 0.75 5.81
C GLY A 72 -0.14 -0.25 5.46
N VAL A 73 -1.40 0.11 5.69
CA VAL A 73 -2.55 -0.74 5.33
C VAL A 73 -2.63 -0.93 3.81
N ALA A 74 -2.54 0.15 3.04
CA ALA A 74 -2.55 0.09 1.58
C ALA A 74 -1.42 -0.81 1.06
N ARG A 75 -0.18 -0.64 1.57
CA ARG A 75 0.98 -1.42 1.14
C ARG A 75 0.85 -2.90 1.51
N PHE A 76 0.28 -3.20 2.67
CA PHE A 76 -0.02 -4.58 3.09
C PHE A 76 -1.02 -5.25 2.13
N MET A 77 -2.12 -4.56 1.78
CA MET A 77 -3.11 -5.09 0.86
C MET A 77 -2.56 -5.29 -0.56
N MET A 78 -1.77 -4.33 -1.05
CA MET A 78 -1.18 -4.39 -2.39
C MET A 78 -0.23 -5.58 -2.59
N GLU A 79 0.45 -6.03 -1.53
CA GLU A 79 1.39 -7.15 -1.61
C GLU A 79 0.69 -8.49 -1.96
N PHE A 80 -0.59 -8.65 -1.63
CA PHE A 80 -1.36 -9.85 -2.01
C PHE A 80 -1.58 -9.95 -3.52
N PHE A 81 -1.65 -8.80 -4.20
CA PHE A 81 -1.91 -8.74 -5.64
C PHE A 81 -0.62 -8.77 -6.48
N ARG A 82 0.56 -8.53 -5.89
CA ARG A 82 1.85 -8.52 -6.61
C ARG A 82 2.28 -9.93 -7.04
N GLY A 83 2.65 -10.05 -8.32
CA GLY A 83 3.15 -11.29 -8.92
C GLY A 83 4.55 -11.67 -8.45
N HIS A 84 5.39 -10.67 -8.19
CA HIS A 84 6.78 -10.81 -7.73
C HIS A 84 6.99 -10.04 -6.42
N PRO A 85 6.51 -10.58 -5.28
CA PRO A 85 6.84 -10.00 -3.99
C PRO A 85 8.34 -10.10 -3.74
N ALA A 86 8.95 -9.05 -3.17
CA ALA A 86 10.34 -9.12 -2.72
C ALA A 86 10.38 -9.99 -1.46
N ILE A 87 10.72 -11.26 -1.59
CA ILE A 87 10.71 -12.23 -0.49
C ILE A 87 11.95 -12.03 0.39
N ILE A 88 11.75 -11.82 1.69
CA ILE A 88 12.79 -11.96 2.72
C ILE A 88 13.01 -13.46 2.98
N ALA A 89 14.15 -13.82 3.58
CA ALA A 89 14.39 -15.17 4.10
C ALA A 89 13.13 -15.75 4.76
N TRP A 90 12.85 -17.04 4.52
CA TRP A 90 11.67 -17.78 4.99
C TRP A 90 10.36 -17.62 4.17
N GLY A 91 10.40 -17.04 2.97
CA GLY A 91 9.21 -17.00 2.10
C GLY A 91 8.23 -15.88 2.43
N ILE A 92 8.60 -14.97 3.34
CA ILE A 92 7.76 -13.86 3.76
C ILE A 92 8.05 -12.63 2.89
N PRO A 93 7.05 -11.99 2.28
CA PRO A 93 7.23 -10.73 1.58
C PRO A 93 7.79 -9.62 2.49
N ALA A 94 8.88 -8.98 2.07
CA ALA A 94 9.53 -7.87 2.77
C ALA A 94 8.53 -6.74 3.10
N ALA A 95 7.66 -6.45 2.13
CA ALA A 95 6.67 -5.41 2.27
C ALA A 95 5.61 -5.75 3.32
N GLN A 96 5.27 -7.02 3.57
CA GLN A 96 4.34 -7.38 4.64
C GLN A 96 4.94 -7.11 6.02
N VAL A 97 6.22 -7.47 6.23
CA VAL A 97 6.93 -7.22 7.49
C VAL A 97 7.06 -5.72 7.75
N LEU A 98 7.49 -4.96 6.74
CA LEU A 98 7.64 -3.51 6.86
C LEU A 98 6.28 -2.83 7.10
N SER A 99 5.24 -3.24 6.37
CA SER A 99 3.89 -2.66 6.52
C SER A 99 3.31 -2.95 7.91
N ALA A 100 3.49 -4.17 8.42
CA ALA A 100 3.08 -4.53 9.78
C ALA A 100 3.82 -3.68 10.83
N ALA A 101 5.13 -3.48 10.67
CA ALA A 101 5.92 -2.64 11.57
C ALA A 101 5.44 -1.17 11.54
N LEU A 102 5.13 -0.62 10.35
CA LEU A 102 4.60 0.74 10.21
C LEU A 102 3.21 0.90 10.83
N ILE A 103 2.34 -0.10 10.71
CA ILE A 103 1.02 -0.10 11.35
C ILE A 103 1.17 -0.11 12.88
N LEU A 104 2.03 -0.98 13.43
CA LEU A 104 2.28 -1.05 14.87
C LEU A 104 2.88 0.25 15.41
N ALA A 105 3.87 0.82 14.72
CA ALA A 105 4.46 2.11 15.08
C ALA A 105 3.41 3.24 15.06
N SER A 106 2.49 3.22 14.08
CA SER A 106 1.42 4.20 14.01
C SER A 106 0.42 4.05 15.15
N CYS A 107 -0.01 2.82 15.47
CA CYS A 107 -0.89 2.55 16.62
C CYS A 107 -0.26 3.02 17.94
N LEU A 108 1.04 2.78 18.13
CA LEU A 108 1.77 3.27 19.30
C LEU A 108 1.81 4.81 19.32
N GLY A 109 2.08 5.46 18.19
CA GLY A 109 2.05 6.92 18.09
C GLY A 109 0.67 7.51 18.41
N PHE A 110 -0.42 6.89 17.96
CA PHE A 110 -1.78 7.28 18.33
C PHE A 110 -2.04 7.12 19.84
N TYR A 111 -1.58 6.02 20.43
CA TYR A 111 -1.72 5.79 21.87
C TYR A 111 -0.95 6.83 22.70
N LEU A 112 0.28 7.17 22.31
CA LEU A 112 1.10 8.19 22.98
C LEU A 112 0.50 9.59 22.85
N LEU A 113 -0.03 9.95 21.67
CA LEU A 113 -0.77 11.21 21.48
C LEU A 113 -2.06 11.25 22.32
N GLY A 114 -2.76 10.12 22.43
CA GLY A 114 -3.95 9.99 23.29
C GLY A 114 -3.62 10.14 24.78
N LYS A 115 -2.48 9.60 25.22
CA LYS A 115 -2.01 9.72 26.62
C LYS A 115 -1.59 11.14 26.97
N SER A 116 -0.83 11.82 26.11
CA SER A 116 -0.43 13.22 26.31
C SER A 116 -1.63 14.18 26.41
N ARG A 117 -2.78 13.79 25.84
CA ARG A 117 -4.05 14.52 25.96
C ARG A 117 -4.77 14.27 27.30
N SER A 118 -4.53 13.15 27.97
CA SER A 118 -5.16 12.83 29.26
C SER A 118 -4.44 13.45 30.46
N GLU A 119 -3.20 13.91 30.27
CA GLU A 119 -2.37 14.55 31.32
C GLU A 119 -2.42 16.10 31.26
N LYS A 120 -3.13 16.70 30.29
CA LYS A 120 -3.40 18.15 30.21
C LYS A 120 -4.86 18.42 30.52
#